data_AF-A0A9D3NSS6-F1
#
_entry.id   AF-A0A9D3NSS6-F1
#
_cell.length_a   1.000
_cell.length_b   1.000
_cell.length_c   1.000
_cell.angle_alpha   90.00
_cell.angle_beta   90.00
_cell.angle_gamma   90.00
#
_symmetry.space_group_name_H-M   'P 1'
#
loop_
_entity.id
_entity.type
_entity.pdbx_description
1 polymer ?
#
loop_
_entity_poly.entity_id
_entity_poly.type
_entity_poly.pdbx_seq_one_letter_code
_entity_poly.pdbx_strand_id
1 'polypeptide(L)'
;MCSVEEQARAIFAAAVEGVQPDSAVRRALQRRGDELVVAEHCFELRHNLHLVGFGKAVLGMAAEAERIVGDHLVRGIVSVPHGIQETLQHHRKLNMLLDSSSKIKVMEGAKHNLPDTDAQRSAESIRELACSLTERDLLLVLISGGGSALLPAPVPPVTLHEKQEVTRRLAAAGATIQELNTVRRALSLLKGGGLAHCAYPAQVVGLILSDIIGDPIDLIASGPTVWSETSLETVWTILNRYNLSATLPLSVKEVLNQTDSQQRSSLKDQPQQINILNTVIGSNAIALECASRKAQELGLRPVILSPGVCGNVQAVAQFYGLLSHFACSSGEETTELRDQILKLGTEVGVGSWELCRTLKELEAGQQESWHATCLLAGGEPTVHLLGKGRGGRNQELALRVGLELSRAKERSRNMFLSGGTDGQDGPTEAAGAVSDGNIETEAKIQGLDIDGFLQNNDSFTFFSSLCKGQKLLLPGLTGTNVMDVHMLILPHHHSN
;
A
#
# COMPACT_ATOMS: atom_id res chain seq x y z
N MET A 1 -4.64 33.51 8.38
CA MET A 1 -3.79 32.30 8.34
C MET A 1 -4.71 31.10 8.28
N CYS A 2 -4.35 30.08 7.52
CA CYS A 2 -5.07 28.81 7.47
C CYS A 2 -5.09 28.18 8.87
N SER A 3 -6.17 27.54 9.28
CA SER A 3 -6.20 26.79 10.55
C SER A 3 -5.26 25.60 10.50
N VAL A 4 -4.80 25.12 11.66
CA VAL A 4 -3.92 23.94 11.76
C VAL A 4 -4.60 22.71 11.15
N GLU A 5 -5.92 22.55 11.32
CA GLU A 5 -6.72 21.49 10.68
C GLU A 5 -6.72 21.58 9.15
N GLU A 6 -6.91 22.77 8.58
CA GLU A 6 -6.85 22.96 7.13
C GLU A 6 -5.44 22.68 6.58
N GLN A 7 -4.39 23.04 7.33
CA GLN A 7 -3.01 22.69 6.97
C GLN A 7 -2.80 21.18 6.94
N ALA A 8 -3.25 20.43 7.95
CA ALA A 8 -3.12 18.97 7.95
C ALA A 8 -3.88 18.31 6.80
N ARG A 9 -5.09 18.79 6.49
CA ARG A 9 -5.86 18.30 5.34
C ARG A 9 -5.14 18.56 4.02
N ALA A 10 -4.52 19.73 3.86
CA ALA A 10 -3.72 20.07 2.68
C ALA A 10 -2.47 19.18 2.55
N ILE A 11 -1.80 18.89 3.67
CA ILE A 11 -0.63 18.00 3.70
C ILE A 11 -1.03 16.57 3.34
N PHE A 12 -2.14 16.06 3.88
CA PHE A 12 -2.67 14.75 3.51
C PHE A 12 -3.03 14.68 2.02
N ALA A 13 -3.70 15.71 1.49
CA ALA A 13 -4.03 15.78 0.07
C ALA A 13 -2.77 15.71 -0.82
N ALA A 14 -1.71 16.44 -0.46
CA ALA A 14 -0.43 16.39 -1.17
C ALA A 14 0.25 15.01 -1.09
N ALA A 15 0.12 14.31 0.05
CA ALA A 15 0.59 12.94 0.21
C ALA A 15 -0.07 12.01 -0.81
N VAL A 16 -1.40 12.07 -0.91
CA VAL A 16 -2.21 11.27 -1.84
C VAL A 16 -1.93 11.64 -3.31
N GLU A 17 -1.94 12.93 -3.65
CA GLU A 17 -1.67 13.42 -5.01
C GLU A 17 -0.31 12.94 -5.54
N GLY A 18 0.71 12.92 -4.67
CA GLY A 18 2.06 12.48 -5.01
C GLY A 18 2.21 10.99 -5.34
N VAL A 19 1.19 10.19 -5.05
CA VAL A 19 1.15 8.73 -5.33
C VAL A 19 -0.08 8.32 -6.14
N GLN A 20 -0.81 9.28 -6.73
CA GLN A 20 -1.84 8.95 -7.70
C GLN A 20 -1.22 8.27 -8.94
N PRO A 21 -1.93 7.35 -9.61
CA PRO A 21 -1.36 6.56 -10.69
C PRO A 21 -0.74 7.40 -11.81
N ASP A 22 -1.40 8.48 -12.20
CA ASP A 22 -0.92 9.39 -13.23
C ASP A 22 0.31 10.18 -12.78
N SER A 23 0.28 10.79 -11.61
CA SER A 23 1.44 11.49 -11.02
C SER A 23 2.64 10.58 -10.85
N ALA A 24 2.43 9.35 -10.34
CA ALA A 24 3.47 8.37 -10.11
C ALA A 24 4.11 7.90 -11.43
N VAL A 25 3.28 7.56 -12.43
CA VAL A 25 3.77 7.12 -13.75
C VAL A 25 4.48 8.28 -14.47
N ARG A 26 3.92 9.50 -14.47
CA ARG A 26 4.53 10.68 -15.12
C ARG A 26 5.91 11.01 -14.54
N ARG A 27 6.10 10.85 -13.23
CA ARG A 27 7.40 11.05 -12.58
C ARG A 27 8.40 9.98 -12.98
N ALA A 28 7.97 8.73 -13.07
CA ALA A 28 8.84 7.58 -13.30
C ALA A 28 9.13 7.30 -14.78
N LEU A 29 8.24 7.70 -15.68
CA LEU A 29 8.25 7.38 -17.11
C LEU A 29 8.28 8.68 -17.91
N GLN A 30 9.34 8.88 -18.70
CA GLN A 30 9.46 10.04 -19.59
C GLN A 30 9.81 9.59 -21.01
N ARG A 31 9.19 10.19 -22.02
CA ARG A 31 9.53 9.94 -23.43
C ARG A 31 10.22 11.15 -24.03
N ARG A 32 11.31 10.92 -24.78
CA ARG A 32 12.07 11.91 -25.54
C ARG A 32 12.27 11.41 -26.97
N GLY A 33 11.35 11.76 -27.86
CA GLY A 33 11.35 11.20 -29.22
C GLY A 33 11.19 9.68 -29.17
N ASP A 34 12.17 8.96 -29.71
CA ASP A 34 12.20 7.50 -29.75
C ASP A 34 12.94 6.88 -28.54
N GLU A 35 13.13 7.63 -27.46
CA GLU A 35 13.73 7.13 -26.22
C GLU A 35 12.72 7.18 -25.06
N LEU A 36 12.65 6.09 -24.30
CA LEU A 36 11.92 5.99 -23.04
C LEU A 36 12.89 5.99 -21.86
N VAL A 37 12.69 6.88 -20.90
CA VAL A 37 13.51 6.98 -19.69
C VAL A 37 12.70 6.47 -18.50
N VAL A 38 13.24 5.48 -17.79
CA VAL A 38 12.68 4.92 -16.55
C VAL A 38 13.77 4.79 -15.50
N ALA A 39 13.60 5.46 -14.35
CA ALA A 39 14.56 5.41 -13.24
C ALA A 39 16.03 5.53 -13.71
N GLU A 40 16.31 6.57 -14.52
CA GLU A 40 17.62 6.88 -15.12
C GLU A 40 18.11 5.92 -16.21
N HIS A 41 17.36 4.87 -16.55
CA HIS A 41 17.68 3.96 -17.65
C HIS A 41 16.95 4.38 -18.92
N CYS A 42 17.66 4.36 -20.06
CA CYS A 42 17.09 4.67 -21.38
C CYS A 42 16.82 3.39 -22.15
N PHE A 43 15.65 3.33 -22.79
CA PHE A 43 15.23 2.25 -23.68
C PHE A 43 14.88 2.84 -25.04
N GLU A 44 15.36 2.20 -26.10
CA GLU A 44 15.05 2.61 -27.46
C GLU A 44 13.66 2.12 -27.86
N LEU A 45 12.84 3.02 -28.38
CA LEU A 45 11.50 2.76 -28.86
C LEU A 45 11.48 2.70 -30.39
N ARG A 46 10.97 1.60 -30.93
CA ARG A 46 10.85 1.36 -32.38
C ARG A 46 9.49 0.76 -32.74
N HIS A 47 8.44 1.24 -32.09
CA HIS A 47 7.09 0.65 -32.20
C HIS A 47 7.10 -0.83 -31.78
N ASN A 48 7.72 -1.08 -30.64
CA ASN A 48 8.07 -2.39 -30.08
C ASN A 48 7.66 -2.50 -28.60
N LEU A 49 6.89 -1.53 -28.09
CA LEU A 49 6.48 -1.51 -26.67
C LEU A 49 5.17 -2.26 -26.50
N HIS A 50 5.18 -3.24 -25.61
CA HIS A 50 4.01 -3.97 -25.15
C HIS A 50 3.75 -3.65 -23.68
N LEU A 51 2.47 -3.63 -23.29
CA LEU A 51 2.07 -3.27 -21.93
C LEU A 51 1.24 -4.39 -21.31
N VAL A 52 1.63 -4.84 -20.12
CA VAL A 52 0.78 -5.69 -19.29
C VAL A 52 0.59 -5.05 -17.94
N GLY A 53 -0.56 -5.28 -17.31
CA GLY A 53 -0.74 -4.81 -15.95
C GLY A 53 -1.77 -5.60 -15.16
N PHE A 54 -1.63 -5.60 -13.84
CA PHE A 54 -2.56 -6.27 -12.94
C PHE A 54 -2.58 -5.60 -11.56
N GLY A 55 -3.79 -5.28 -11.08
CA GLY A 55 -3.96 -4.62 -9.79
C GLY A 55 -5.09 -3.58 -9.77
N LYS A 56 -5.42 -3.10 -8.57
CA LYS A 56 -6.48 -2.12 -8.31
C LYS A 56 -6.26 -0.74 -8.96
N ALA A 57 -5.02 -0.25 -8.99
CA ALA A 57 -4.66 1.07 -9.50
C ALA A 57 -4.16 1.05 -10.95
N VAL A 58 -4.01 -0.15 -11.53
CA VAL A 58 -3.37 -0.33 -12.85
C VAL A 58 -4.12 0.34 -13.98
N LEU A 59 -5.45 0.49 -13.91
CA LEU A 59 -6.21 1.15 -14.97
C LEU A 59 -5.75 2.61 -15.16
N GLY A 60 -5.60 3.34 -14.04
CA GLY A 60 -5.06 4.71 -14.08
C GLY A 60 -3.58 4.75 -14.49
N MET A 61 -2.78 3.77 -14.06
CA MET A 61 -1.37 3.67 -14.48
C MET A 61 -1.26 3.44 -15.99
N ALA A 62 -2.10 2.57 -16.55
CA ALA A 62 -2.11 2.21 -17.96
C ALA A 62 -2.56 3.38 -18.84
N ALA A 63 -3.59 4.13 -18.40
CA ALA A 63 -4.05 5.32 -19.09
C ALA A 63 -2.93 6.38 -19.19
N GLU A 64 -2.18 6.61 -18.12
CA GLU A 64 -1.07 7.56 -18.18
C GLU A 64 0.14 7.01 -18.96
N ALA A 65 0.45 5.72 -18.80
CA ALA A 65 1.52 5.08 -19.56
C ALA A 65 1.25 5.17 -21.07
N GLU A 66 0.03 4.86 -21.53
CA GLU A 66 -0.36 4.98 -22.95
C GLU A 66 -0.19 6.40 -23.49
N ARG A 67 -0.57 7.42 -22.71
CA ARG A 67 -0.36 8.83 -23.10
C ARG A 67 1.11 9.18 -23.31
N ILE A 68 1.99 8.66 -22.45
CA ILE A 68 3.42 8.95 -22.49
C ILE A 68 4.10 8.19 -23.63
N VAL A 69 3.84 6.88 -23.77
CA VAL A 69 4.49 6.06 -24.80
C VAL A 69 3.91 6.30 -26.19
N GLY A 70 2.63 6.70 -26.27
CA GLY A 70 1.94 7.08 -27.49
C GLY A 70 1.98 6.02 -28.58
N ASP A 71 2.41 6.44 -29.77
CA ASP A 71 2.44 5.63 -30.98
C ASP A 71 3.34 4.41 -30.91
N HIS A 72 4.31 4.34 -29.98
CA HIS A 72 5.15 3.15 -29.83
C HIS A 72 4.49 1.95 -29.15
N LEU A 73 3.35 2.17 -28.46
CA LEU A 73 2.58 1.06 -27.91
C LEU A 73 2.02 0.22 -29.06
N VAL A 74 2.34 -1.07 -29.07
CA VAL A 74 1.85 -2.03 -30.08
C VAL A 74 0.55 -2.65 -29.60
N ARG A 75 0.54 -3.16 -28.36
CA ARG A 75 -0.60 -3.84 -27.75
C ARG A 75 -0.46 -3.84 -26.23
N GLY A 76 -1.57 -3.70 -25.53
CA GLY A 76 -1.58 -3.89 -24.08
C GLY A 76 -2.74 -4.73 -23.54
N ILE A 77 -2.57 -5.29 -22.35
CA ILE A 77 -3.60 -6.05 -21.63
C ILE A 77 -3.51 -5.73 -20.14
N VAL A 78 -4.61 -5.31 -19.52
CA VAL A 78 -4.67 -5.05 -18.08
C VAL A 78 -5.75 -5.89 -17.41
N SER A 79 -5.41 -6.51 -16.28
CA SER A 79 -6.31 -7.27 -15.41
C SER A 79 -6.66 -6.44 -14.17
N VAL A 80 -7.90 -6.00 -14.07
CA VAL A 80 -8.34 -5.03 -13.06
C VAL A 80 -9.60 -5.52 -12.32
N PRO A 81 -9.91 -5.00 -11.12
CA PRO A 81 -11.08 -5.44 -10.36
C PRO A 81 -12.39 -5.26 -11.14
N HIS A 82 -13.32 -6.19 -10.96
CA HIS A 82 -14.66 -6.09 -11.51
C HIS A 82 -15.39 -4.81 -11.09
N GLY A 83 -15.98 -4.10 -12.05
CA GLY A 83 -16.73 -2.86 -11.82
C GLY A 83 -15.87 -1.61 -11.65
N ILE A 84 -14.53 -1.70 -11.79
CA ILE A 84 -13.66 -0.55 -11.59
C ILE A 84 -13.91 0.56 -12.62
N GLN A 85 -14.21 0.23 -13.87
CA GLN A 85 -14.50 1.24 -14.90
C GLN A 85 -15.75 2.05 -14.55
N GLU A 86 -16.83 1.37 -14.16
CA GLU A 86 -18.07 2.01 -13.71
C GLU A 86 -17.83 2.88 -12.47
N THR A 87 -17.07 2.34 -11.50
CA THR A 87 -16.70 3.07 -10.29
C THR A 87 -15.97 4.37 -10.61
N LEU A 88 -14.94 4.33 -11.48
CA LEU A 88 -14.19 5.52 -11.86
C LEU A 88 -15.05 6.53 -12.64
N GLN A 89 -15.97 6.07 -13.50
CA GLN A 89 -16.93 6.94 -14.18
C GLN A 89 -17.85 7.66 -13.19
N HIS A 90 -18.43 6.91 -12.24
CA HIS A 90 -19.34 7.45 -11.23
C HIS A 90 -18.66 8.49 -10.34
N HIS A 91 -17.38 8.28 -10.02
CA HIS A 91 -16.55 9.21 -9.26
C HIS A 91 -15.86 10.29 -10.11
N ARG A 92 -16.21 10.42 -11.40
CA ARG A 92 -15.67 11.43 -12.35
C ARG A 92 -14.13 11.40 -12.50
N LYS A 93 -13.51 10.23 -12.36
CA LYS A 93 -12.07 9.99 -12.55
C LYS A 93 -11.75 9.61 -13.99
N LEU A 94 -12.20 10.44 -14.94
CA LEU A 94 -12.09 10.15 -16.38
C LEU A 94 -10.63 10.10 -16.86
N ASN A 95 -9.72 10.81 -16.20
CA ASN A 95 -8.27 10.76 -16.47
C ASN A 95 -7.65 9.38 -16.20
N MET A 96 -8.32 8.51 -15.44
CA MET A 96 -7.86 7.14 -15.16
C MET A 96 -8.44 6.10 -16.11
N LEU A 97 -9.34 6.48 -17.01
CA LEU A 97 -9.93 5.58 -17.99
C LEU A 97 -9.13 5.62 -19.30
N LEU A 98 -9.17 4.51 -20.02
CA LEU A 98 -8.61 4.39 -21.36
C LEU A 98 -9.61 4.88 -22.41
N ASP A 99 -9.11 5.48 -23.48
CA ASP A 99 -9.94 5.93 -24.61
C ASP A 99 -10.48 4.73 -25.41
N SER A 100 -11.58 4.94 -26.14
CA SER A 100 -12.18 3.89 -26.99
C SER A 100 -11.25 3.41 -28.11
N SER A 101 -10.26 4.21 -28.50
CA SER A 101 -9.22 3.87 -29.49
C SER A 101 -7.95 3.29 -28.87
N SER A 102 -7.93 3.04 -27.55
CA SER A 102 -6.77 2.51 -26.84
C SER A 102 -6.33 1.17 -27.43
N LYS A 103 -5.01 0.94 -27.46
CA LYS A 103 -4.42 -0.36 -27.82
C LYS A 103 -4.38 -1.33 -26.63
N ILE A 104 -4.85 -0.89 -25.46
CA ILE A 104 -4.86 -1.64 -24.21
C ILE A 104 -6.25 -2.26 -24.02
N LYS A 105 -6.29 -3.60 -23.96
CA LYS A 105 -7.49 -4.34 -23.61
C LYS A 105 -7.67 -4.39 -22.09
N VAL A 106 -8.77 -3.83 -21.58
CA VAL A 106 -9.16 -3.95 -20.18
C VAL A 106 -9.92 -5.25 -19.97
N MET A 107 -9.50 -6.03 -18.98
CA MET A 107 -10.16 -7.27 -18.57
C MET A 107 -10.47 -7.18 -17.07
N GLU A 108 -11.77 -7.25 -16.74
CA GLU A 108 -12.27 -7.13 -15.38
C GLU A 108 -12.50 -8.51 -14.75
N GLY A 109 -12.06 -8.70 -13.51
CA GLY A 109 -12.25 -9.94 -12.77
C GLY A 109 -11.96 -9.79 -11.28
N ALA A 110 -11.64 -10.90 -10.62
CA ALA A 110 -11.35 -10.98 -9.20
C ALA A 110 -12.47 -10.42 -8.29
N LYS A 111 -13.70 -10.88 -8.49
CA LYS A 111 -14.84 -10.48 -7.65
C LYS A 111 -14.54 -10.71 -6.16
N HIS A 112 -14.92 -9.75 -5.32
CA HIS A 112 -14.63 -9.74 -3.88
C HIS A 112 -13.14 -9.90 -3.54
N ASN A 113 -12.24 -9.43 -4.43
CA ASN A 113 -10.79 -9.48 -4.23
C ASN A 113 -10.23 -10.93 -4.13
N LEU A 114 -10.95 -11.90 -4.70
CA LEU A 114 -10.54 -13.31 -4.79
C LEU A 114 -10.31 -13.69 -6.26
N PRO A 115 -9.36 -14.59 -6.58
CA PRO A 115 -9.21 -15.09 -7.93
C PRO A 115 -10.52 -15.67 -8.49
N ASP A 116 -10.82 -15.43 -9.75
CA ASP A 116 -11.95 -16.05 -10.45
C ASP A 116 -11.56 -16.44 -11.88
N THR A 117 -12.50 -17.05 -12.61
CA THR A 117 -12.30 -17.49 -13.99
C THR A 117 -12.04 -16.32 -14.95
N ASP A 118 -12.57 -15.13 -14.65
CA ASP A 118 -12.35 -13.92 -15.44
C ASP A 118 -10.90 -13.42 -15.27
N ALA A 119 -10.41 -13.38 -14.03
CA ALA A 119 -9.02 -13.08 -13.73
C ALA A 119 -8.07 -14.13 -14.30
N GLN A 120 -8.44 -15.42 -14.29
CA GLN A 120 -7.63 -16.47 -14.93
C GLN A 120 -7.51 -16.25 -16.44
N ARG A 121 -8.62 -15.98 -17.14
CA ARG A 121 -8.58 -15.64 -18.58
C ARG A 121 -7.72 -14.42 -18.87
N SER A 122 -7.73 -13.44 -17.97
CA SER A 122 -6.88 -12.25 -18.04
C SER A 122 -5.40 -12.62 -17.89
N ALA A 123 -5.06 -13.45 -16.90
CA ALA A 123 -3.71 -13.93 -16.68
C ALA A 123 -3.19 -14.80 -17.85
N GLU A 124 -4.04 -15.64 -18.44
CA GLU A 124 -3.71 -16.42 -19.64
C GLU A 124 -3.41 -15.50 -20.83
N SER A 125 -4.23 -14.47 -21.06
CA SER A 125 -4.00 -13.49 -22.13
C SER A 125 -2.70 -12.69 -21.93
N ILE A 126 -2.39 -12.32 -20.67
CA ILE A 126 -1.12 -11.66 -20.30
C ILE A 126 0.07 -12.59 -20.57
N ARG A 127 -0.04 -13.87 -20.19
CA ARG A 127 0.99 -14.89 -20.43
C ARG A 127 1.25 -15.08 -21.92
N GLU A 128 0.19 -15.23 -22.72
CA GLU A 128 0.29 -15.38 -24.17
C GLU A 128 0.98 -14.19 -24.83
N LEU A 129 0.64 -12.97 -24.41
CA LEU A 129 1.30 -11.76 -24.89
C LEU A 129 2.79 -11.78 -24.54
N ALA A 130 3.14 -12.05 -23.28
CA ALA A 130 4.53 -12.12 -22.83
C ALA A 130 5.33 -13.18 -23.62
N CYS A 131 4.80 -14.39 -23.77
CA CYS A 131 5.44 -15.49 -24.52
C CYS A 131 5.62 -15.21 -26.03
N SER A 132 4.95 -14.21 -26.58
CA SER A 132 5.07 -13.85 -27.99
C SER A 132 6.19 -12.85 -28.29
N LEU A 133 6.83 -12.29 -27.25
CA LEU A 133 7.81 -11.23 -27.38
C LEU A 133 9.20 -11.77 -27.77
N THR A 134 9.97 -10.89 -28.40
CA THR A 134 11.31 -11.15 -28.92
C THR A 134 12.34 -10.22 -28.27
N GLU A 135 13.62 -10.42 -28.56
CA GLU A 135 14.72 -9.59 -28.05
C GLU A 135 14.65 -8.12 -28.52
N ARG A 136 13.78 -7.83 -29.51
CA ARG A 136 13.55 -6.48 -30.02
C ARG A 136 12.45 -5.74 -29.26
N ASP A 137 11.72 -6.42 -28.40
CA ASP A 137 10.54 -5.89 -27.73
C ASP A 137 10.87 -5.38 -26.32
N LEU A 138 10.07 -4.40 -25.90
CA LEU A 138 10.08 -3.86 -24.54
C LEU A 138 8.73 -4.15 -23.89
N LEU A 139 8.74 -4.89 -22.78
CA LEU A 139 7.56 -5.16 -21.98
C LEU A 139 7.50 -4.23 -20.77
N LEU A 140 6.53 -3.31 -20.77
CA LEU A 140 6.19 -2.51 -19.61
C LEU A 140 5.15 -3.27 -18.75
N VAL A 141 5.51 -3.58 -17.50
CA VAL A 141 4.68 -4.30 -16.53
C VAL A 141 4.21 -3.33 -15.45
N LEU A 142 2.89 -3.10 -15.37
CA LEU A 142 2.28 -2.23 -14.37
C LEU A 142 1.72 -3.07 -13.21
N ILE A 143 2.20 -2.83 -12.00
CA ILE A 143 1.86 -3.64 -10.81
C ILE A 143 1.29 -2.74 -9.73
N SER A 144 0.16 -3.13 -9.15
CA SER A 144 -0.35 -2.53 -7.92
C SER A 144 -0.93 -3.58 -6.98
N GLY A 145 -1.40 -3.13 -5.81
CA GLY A 145 -2.17 -3.94 -4.87
C GLY A 145 -3.27 -4.79 -5.51
N GLY A 146 -3.50 -6.00 -4.98
CA GLY A 146 -4.49 -6.96 -5.49
C GLY A 146 -4.00 -7.88 -6.61
N GLY A 147 -2.77 -7.73 -7.12
CA GLY A 147 -2.20 -8.58 -8.18
C GLY A 147 -2.23 -10.09 -7.88
N SER A 148 -2.22 -10.45 -6.61
CA SER A 148 -2.41 -11.82 -6.12
C SER A 148 -3.69 -12.50 -6.65
N ALA A 149 -4.79 -11.75 -6.73
CA ALA A 149 -6.09 -12.21 -7.20
C ALA A 149 -6.31 -11.96 -8.70
N LEU A 150 -5.68 -10.92 -9.24
CA LEU A 150 -5.83 -10.47 -10.64
C LEU A 150 -4.85 -11.13 -11.63
N LEU A 151 -3.82 -11.80 -11.14
CA LEU A 151 -2.89 -12.60 -11.96
C LEU A 151 -2.84 -14.09 -11.54
N PRO A 152 -3.97 -14.82 -11.52
CA PRO A 152 -3.98 -16.23 -11.20
C PRO A 152 -3.64 -17.06 -12.43
N ALA A 153 -2.47 -17.70 -12.43
CA ALA A 153 -2.07 -18.65 -13.47
C ALA A 153 -1.62 -19.96 -12.81
N PRO A 154 -2.52 -20.92 -12.55
CA PRO A 154 -2.13 -22.22 -11.97
C PRO A 154 -1.29 -23.04 -12.96
N VAL A 155 -0.43 -23.92 -12.45
CA VAL A 155 0.41 -24.82 -13.27
C VAL A 155 -0.41 -26.04 -13.69
N PRO A 156 -0.63 -26.32 -14.98
CA PRO A 156 -1.34 -27.54 -15.40
C PRO A 156 -0.65 -28.82 -14.86
N PRO A 157 -1.41 -29.84 -14.41
CA PRO A 157 -2.88 -29.96 -14.50
C PRO A 157 -3.66 -29.33 -13.33
N VAL A 158 -3.02 -28.55 -12.44
CA VAL A 158 -3.71 -27.90 -11.32
C VAL A 158 -4.73 -26.88 -11.82
N THR A 159 -5.96 -27.00 -11.34
CA THR A 159 -7.03 -26.06 -11.64
C THR A 159 -7.00 -24.85 -10.71
N LEU A 160 -7.66 -23.75 -11.11
CA LEU A 160 -7.83 -22.58 -10.24
C LEU A 160 -8.53 -22.96 -8.93
N HIS A 161 -9.58 -23.77 -9.02
CA HIS A 161 -10.34 -24.23 -7.87
C HIS A 161 -9.46 -24.99 -6.87
N GLU A 162 -8.63 -25.93 -7.34
CA GLU A 162 -7.70 -26.67 -6.48
C GLU A 162 -6.66 -25.75 -5.82
N LYS A 163 -6.12 -24.79 -6.57
CA LYS A 163 -5.19 -23.80 -6.02
C LYS A 163 -5.83 -22.94 -4.92
N GLN A 164 -7.08 -22.53 -5.12
CA GLN A 164 -7.84 -21.78 -4.11
C GLN A 164 -8.15 -22.65 -2.88
N GLU A 165 -8.51 -23.92 -3.09
CA GLU A 165 -8.77 -24.88 -2.03
C GLU A 165 -7.56 -25.05 -1.12
N VAL A 166 -6.38 -25.32 -1.69
CA VAL A 166 -5.13 -25.46 -0.92
C VAL A 166 -4.82 -24.19 -0.13
N THR A 167 -4.96 -23.02 -0.77
CA THR A 167 -4.71 -21.73 -0.11
C THR A 167 -5.68 -21.49 1.05
N ARG A 168 -6.97 -21.78 0.87
CA ARG A 168 -8.01 -21.60 1.91
C ARG A 168 -7.78 -22.53 3.08
N ARG A 169 -7.38 -23.77 2.83
CA ARG A 169 -7.10 -24.76 3.88
C ARG A 169 -5.88 -24.40 4.70
N LEU A 170 -4.82 -23.89 4.06
CA LEU A 170 -3.66 -23.35 4.77
C LEU A 170 -4.04 -22.15 5.64
N ALA A 171 -4.81 -21.20 5.09
CA ALA A 171 -5.25 -20.03 5.84
C ALA A 171 -6.13 -20.42 7.05
N ALA A 172 -7.06 -21.36 6.86
CA ALA A 172 -7.90 -21.89 7.93
C ALA A 172 -7.10 -22.64 9.01
N ALA A 173 -5.94 -23.20 8.66
CA ALA A 173 -5.03 -23.86 9.59
C ALA A 173 -4.07 -22.90 10.30
N GLY A 174 -4.18 -21.58 10.05
CA GLY A 174 -3.33 -20.56 10.67
C GLY A 174 -1.95 -20.41 10.02
N ALA A 175 -1.82 -20.74 8.73
CA ALA A 175 -0.60 -20.46 7.97
C ALA A 175 -0.32 -18.96 7.88
N THR A 176 0.94 -18.59 8.07
CA THR A 176 1.41 -17.22 7.89
C THR A 176 1.30 -16.79 6.42
N ILE A 177 1.28 -15.48 6.17
CA ILE A 177 1.22 -14.95 4.80
C ILE A 177 2.44 -15.36 3.97
N GLN A 178 3.61 -15.48 4.59
CA GLN A 178 4.83 -15.96 3.95
C GLN A 178 4.70 -17.42 3.50
N GLU A 179 4.14 -18.28 4.35
CA GLU A 179 3.88 -19.68 4.02
C GLU A 179 2.84 -19.83 2.91
N LEU A 180 1.74 -19.06 3.00
CA LEU A 180 0.72 -19.00 1.94
C LEU A 180 1.34 -18.58 0.60
N ASN A 181 2.14 -17.52 0.59
CA ASN A 181 2.78 -17.03 -0.63
C ASN A 181 3.79 -18.03 -1.20
N THR A 182 4.51 -18.76 -0.34
CA THR A 182 5.44 -19.83 -0.75
C THR A 182 4.70 -20.93 -1.52
N VAL A 183 3.59 -21.45 -0.97
CA VAL A 183 2.79 -22.48 -1.65
C VAL A 183 2.10 -21.93 -2.91
N ARG A 184 1.55 -20.71 -2.85
CA ARG A 184 0.86 -20.07 -3.98
C ARG A 184 1.79 -19.83 -5.18
N ARG A 185 3.07 -19.55 -4.92
CA ARG A 185 4.12 -19.39 -5.94
C ARG A 185 4.46 -20.71 -6.60
N ALA A 186 4.70 -21.77 -5.83
CA ALA A 186 4.99 -23.10 -6.35
C ALA A 186 3.90 -23.64 -7.30
N LEU A 187 2.64 -23.25 -7.05
CA LEU A 187 1.50 -23.61 -7.88
C LEU A 187 1.16 -22.54 -8.93
N SER A 188 2.10 -21.70 -9.37
CA SER A 188 1.84 -20.64 -10.36
C SER A 188 2.85 -20.56 -11.50
N LEU A 189 2.36 -20.35 -12.73
CA LEU A 189 3.19 -20.09 -13.91
C LEU A 189 3.76 -18.66 -13.98
N LEU A 190 3.04 -17.67 -13.44
CA LEU A 190 3.40 -16.25 -13.62
C LEU A 190 4.05 -15.59 -12.38
N LYS A 191 4.00 -16.23 -11.21
CA LYS A 191 4.56 -15.68 -9.97
C LYS A 191 6.04 -16.05 -9.83
N GLY A 192 6.78 -15.38 -8.93
CA GLY A 192 8.18 -15.70 -8.65
C GLY A 192 9.10 -15.60 -9.87
N GLY A 193 8.92 -14.57 -10.69
CA GLY A 193 9.68 -14.33 -11.92
C GLY A 193 9.07 -14.97 -13.16
N GLY A 194 7.99 -15.74 -13.03
CA GLY A 194 7.36 -16.45 -14.13
C GLY A 194 6.90 -15.56 -15.29
N LEU A 195 6.38 -14.35 -15.01
CA LEU A 195 6.01 -13.39 -16.07
C LEU A 195 7.23 -12.85 -16.82
N ALA A 196 8.28 -12.45 -16.10
CA ALA A 196 9.51 -12.01 -16.75
C ALA A 196 10.18 -13.14 -17.55
N HIS A 197 10.10 -14.38 -17.05
CA HIS A 197 10.57 -15.54 -17.79
C HIS A 197 9.74 -15.79 -19.07
N CYS A 198 8.42 -15.65 -19.01
CA CYS A 198 7.57 -15.74 -20.20
C CYS A 198 7.95 -14.69 -21.26
N ALA A 199 8.38 -13.50 -20.84
CA ALA A 199 8.77 -12.42 -21.73
C ALA A 199 10.17 -12.57 -22.34
N TYR A 200 11.01 -13.47 -21.82
CA TYR A 200 12.36 -13.67 -22.33
C TYR A 200 12.33 -14.10 -23.81
N PRO A 201 13.11 -13.49 -24.72
CA PRO A 201 14.28 -12.62 -24.46
C PRO A 201 14.04 -11.09 -24.46
N ALA A 202 12.80 -10.62 -24.37
CA ALA A 202 12.48 -9.19 -24.35
C ALA A 202 13.03 -8.47 -23.10
N GLN A 203 13.21 -7.15 -23.21
CA GLN A 203 13.50 -6.31 -22.05
C GLN A 203 12.22 -6.11 -21.21
N VAL A 204 12.33 -6.14 -19.89
CA VAL A 204 11.18 -6.04 -18.97
C VAL A 204 11.37 -4.87 -18.02
N VAL A 205 10.38 -3.98 -17.96
CA VAL A 205 10.36 -2.85 -17.04
C VAL A 205 9.12 -2.93 -16.15
N GLY A 206 9.30 -3.18 -14.86
CA GLY A 206 8.23 -3.20 -13.86
C GLY A 206 8.05 -1.85 -13.17
N LEU A 207 6.88 -1.24 -13.26
CA LEU A 207 6.48 -0.06 -12.50
C LEU A 207 5.49 -0.46 -11.41
N ILE A 208 5.84 -0.18 -10.16
CA ILE A 208 5.15 -0.76 -9.00
C ILE A 208 4.57 0.34 -8.11
N LEU A 209 3.27 0.26 -7.83
CA LEU A 209 2.61 0.93 -6.71
C LEU A 209 2.47 -0.05 -5.54
N SER A 210 3.23 0.18 -4.48
CA SER A 210 3.32 -0.71 -3.32
C SER A 210 2.25 -0.39 -2.28
N ASP A 211 1.47 -1.42 -1.91
CA ASP A 211 0.52 -1.42 -0.79
C ASP A 211 1.02 -2.29 0.38
N ILE A 212 2.33 -2.52 0.49
CA ILE A 212 2.94 -3.39 1.51
C ILE A 212 4.04 -2.62 2.25
N ILE A 213 4.04 -2.72 3.58
CA ILE A 213 5.10 -2.13 4.43
C ILE A 213 6.48 -2.62 3.99
N GLY A 214 7.41 -1.67 3.81
CA GLY A 214 8.81 -1.92 3.44
C GLY A 214 9.03 -2.14 1.94
N ASP A 215 7.99 -2.07 1.11
CA ASP A 215 8.04 -2.19 -0.34
C ASP A 215 8.79 -3.44 -0.90
N PRO A 216 8.61 -4.65 -0.33
CA PRO A 216 9.30 -5.87 -0.78
C PRO A 216 8.82 -6.31 -2.17
N ILE A 217 9.60 -5.98 -3.20
CA ILE A 217 9.27 -6.21 -4.64
C ILE A 217 8.96 -7.68 -4.94
N ASP A 218 9.60 -8.62 -4.24
CA ASP A 218 9.38 -10.07 -4.37
C ASP A 218 8.03 -10.54 -3.77
N LEU A 219 7.49 -9.81 -2.81
CA LEU A 219 6.20 -10.10 -2.18
C LEU A 219 5.04 -9.39 -2.88
N ILE A 220 5.27 -8.20 -3.45
CA ILE A 220 4.24 -7.45 -4.18
C ILE A 220 3.77 -8.29 -5.37
N ALA A 221 2.46 -8.59 -5.40
CA ALA A 221 1.83 -9.52 -6.33
C ALA A 221 2.51 -10.92 -6.44
N SER A 222 3.27 -11.32 -5.42
CA SER A 222 4.13 -12.52 -5.42
C SER A 222 5.25 -12.50 -6.47
N GLY A 223 5.79 -11.31 -6.75
CA GLY A 223 7.03 -11.11 -7.50
C GLY A 223 7.02 -11.67 -8.93
N PRO A 224 6.04 -11.37 -9.80
CA PRO A 224 5.98 -11.93 -11.15
C PRO A 224 7.16 -11.50 -12.04
N THR A 225 7.80 -10.38 -11.73
CA THR A 225 8.97 -9.82 -12.42
C THR A 225 10.25 -9.90 -11.57
N VAL A 226 10.21 -10.59 -10.43
CA VAL A 226 11.38 -10.78 -9.55
C VAL A 226 11.66 -12.26 -9.44
N TRP A 227 12.85 -12.65 -9.88
CA TRP A 227 13.29 -14.02 -9.69
C TRP A 227 13.37 -14.33 -8.19
N SER A 228 12.70 -15.39 -7.78
CA SER A 228 12.84 -15.91 -6.43
C SER A 228 12.77 -17.42 -6.52
N GLU A 229 13.73 -18.10 -5.90
CA GLU A 229 13.70 -19.55 -5.79
C GLU A 229 12.59 -19.96 -4.82
N THR A 230 11.75 -20.90 -5.21
CA THR A 230 10.83 -21.59 -4.30
C THR A 230 11.29 -23.03 -4.18
N SER A 231 11.82 -23.41 -3.02
CA SER A 231 12.18 -24.81 -2.76
C SER A 231 10.91 -25.64 -2.57
N LEU A 232 10.75 -26.69 -3.38
CA LEU A 232 9.67 -27.67 -3.22
C LEU A 232 9.76 -28.39 -1.86
N GLU A 233 10.97 -28.53 -1.29
CA GLU A 233 11.16 -29.09 0.05
C GLU A 233 10.52 -28.19 1.13
N THR A 234 10.66 -26.87 0.98
CA THR A 234 10.00 -25.90 1.87
C THR A 234 8.49 -25.97 1.74
N VAL A 235 7.98 -26.12 0.51
CA VAL A 235 6.54 -26.27 0.25
C VAL A 235 6.00 -27.54 0.93
N TRP A 236 6.68 -28.68 0.78
CA TRP A 236 6.30 -29.92 1.48
C TRP A 236 6.38 -29.79 2.99
N THR A 237 7.39 -29.10 3.52
CA THR A 237 7.54 -28.83 4.96
C THR A 237 6.33 -28.06 5.50
N ILE A 238 5.89 -27.02 4.79
CA ILE A 238 4.69 -26.23 5.14
C ILE A 238 3.44 -27.12 5.10
N LEU A 239 3.23 -27.86 4.00
CA LEU A 239 2.04 -28.70 3.83
C LEU A 239 1.95 -29.81 4.88
N ASN A 240 3.08 -30.37 5.30
CA ASN A 240 3.16 -31.37 6.36
C ASN A 240 2.91 -30.75 7.74
N ARG A 241 3.44 -29.56 8.03
CA ARG A 241 3.20 -28.83 9.30
C ARG A 241 1.71 -28.64 9.58
N TYR A 242 0.92 -28.38 8.54
CA TYR A 242 -0.53 -28.20 8.64
C TYR A 242 -1.35 -29.47 8.35
N ASN A 243 -0.71 -30.65 8.29
CA ASN A 243 -1.35 -31.95 8.03
C ASN A 243 -2.20 -32.00 6.74
N LEU A 244 -1.80 -31.25 5.69
CA LEU A 244 -2.55 -31.17 4.44
C LEU A 244 -2.09 -32.18 3.39
N SER A 245 -0.85 -32.67 3.47
CA SER A 245 -0.18 -33.48 2.46
C SER A 245 -0.99 -34.70 1.99
N ALA A 246 -1.58 -35.47 2.91
CA ALA A 246 -2.38 -36.65 2.56
C ALA A 246 -3.61 -36.31 1.72
N THR A 247 -4.22 -35.16 2.00
CA THR A 247 -5.52 -34.71 1.45
C THR A 247 -5.41 -33.76 0.26
N LEU A 248 -4.20 -33.55 -0.27
CA LEU A 248 -4.00 -32.72 -1.46
C LEU A 248 -4.60 -33.38 -2.71
N PRO A 249 -5.17 -32.59 -3.65
CA PRO A 249 -5.55 -33.09 -4.96
C PRO A 249 -4.38 -33.76 -5.69
N LEU A 250 -4.69 -34.76 -6.54
CA LEU A 250 -3.66 -35.51 -7.26
C LEU A 250 -2.85 -34.61 -8.21
N SER A 251 -3.51 -33.66 -8.88
CA SER A 251 -2.86 -32.66 -9.75
C SER A 251 -1.81 -31.82 -9.00
N VAL A 252 -2.14 -31.41 -7.77
CA VAL A 252 -1.24 -30.63 -6.91
C VAL A 252 -0.06 -31.50 -6.47
N LYS A 253 -0.30 -32.75 -6.06
CA LYS A 253 0.78 -33.69 -5.72
C LYS A 253 1.69 -33.95 -6.91
N GLU A 254 1.14 -34.09 -8.11
CA GLU A 254 1.90 -34.28 -9.34
C GLU A 254 2.86 -33.11 -9.57
N VAL A 255 2.36 -31.87 -9.57
CA VAL A 255 3.19 -30.67 -9.75
C VAL A 255 4.27 -30.55 -8.66
N LEU A 256 3.95 -30.86 -7.40
CA LEU A 256 4.90 -30.75 -6.29
C LEU A 256 5.90 -31.92 -6.20
N ASN A 257 5.64 -33.04 -6.88
CA ASN A 257 6.52 -34.21 -6.93
C ASN A 257 7.37 -34.25 -8.21
N GLN A 258 7.15 -33.36 -9.17
CA GLN A 258 8.01 -33.24 -10.34
C GLN A 258 9.44 -32.97 -9.87
N THR A 259 10.36 -33.85 -10.25
CA THR A 259 11.77 -33.66 -9.94
C THR A 259 12.26 -32.41 -10.64
N ASP A 260 13.10 -31.68 -9.92
CA ASP A 260 13.84 -30.52 -10.39
C ASP A 260 14.40 -30.69 -11.82
N SER A 261 14.79 -31.90 -12.26
CA SER A 261 15.30 -32.16 -13.61
C SER A 261 14.27 -31.94 -14.75
N GLN A 262 12.96 -31.95 -14.50
CA GLN A 262 11.93 -31.68 -15.52
C GLN A 262 11.49 -30.21 -15.59
N GLN A 263 11.71 -29.43 -14.53
CA GLN A 263 11.52 -27.97 -14.53
C GLN A 263 12.83 -27.20 -14.80
N ARG A 264 14.01 -27.78 -14.51
CA ARG A 264 15.33 -27.10 -14.53
C ARG A 264 16.10 -27.13 -15.85
N SER A 265 15.67 -27.83 -16.90
CA SER A 265 16.46 -27.91 -18.14
C SER A 265 16.48 -26.63 -18.99
N SER A 266 15.76 -25.57 -18.60
CA SER A 266 15.80 -24.25 -19.23
C SER A 266 16.19 -23.10 -18.29
N LEU A 267 16.35 -23.34 -16.98
CA LEU A 267 16.45 -22.27 -15.96
C LEU A 267 17.86 -22.09 -15.34
N LYS A 268 18.73 -23.11 -15.35
CA LYS A 268 20.07 -22.99 -14.72
C LYS A 268 21.17 -22.46 -15.63
N ASP A 269 20.99 -22.52 -16.96
CA ASP A 269 22.05 -22.10 -17.90
C ASP A 269 21.99 -20.62 -18.29
N GLN A 270 20.97 -19.86 -17.89
CA GLN A 270 20.87 -18.41 -18.17
C GLN A 270 20.28 -17.51 -17.04
N PRO A 271 20.57 -17.72 -15.74
CA PRO A 271 20.03 -16.84 -14.69
C PRO A 271 20.62 -15.42 -14.66
N GLN A 272 21.60 -15.10 -15.52
CA GLN A 272 22.34 -13.83 -15.48
C GLN A 272 21.98 -12.83 -16.60
N GLN A 273 20.99 -13.11 -17.45
CA GLN A 273 20.78 -12.32 -18.68
C GLN A 273 19.31 -11.96 -19.00
N ILE A 274 18.42 -11.93 -18.01
CA ILE A 274 17.11 -11.30 -18.21
C ILE A 274 17.25 -9.81 -17.88
N ASN A 275 17.07 -8.96 -18.89
CA ASN A 275 17.13 -7.50 -18.75
C ASN A 275 15.87 -6.98 -18.04
N ILE A 276 15.79 -7.15 -16.72
CA ILE A 276 14.67 -6.71 -15.90
C ILE A 276 15.05 -5.49 -15.08
N LEU A 277 14.29 -4.41 -15.23
CA LEU A 277 14.32 -3.24 -14.34
C LEU A 277 13.01 -3.18 -13.57
N ASN A 278 13.05 -3.29 -12.24
CA ASN A 278 11.88 -3.03 -11.39
C ASN A 278 12.07 -1.71 -10.65
N THR A 279 11.02 -0.89 -10.59
CA THR A 279 11.02 0.39 -9.87
C THR A 279 9.72 0.57 -9.12
N VAL A 280 9.84 0.89 -7.84
CA VAL A 280 8.70 1.33 -7.01
C VAL A 280 8.48 2.82 -7.31
N ILE A 281 7.36 3.13 -7.95
CA ILE A 281 7.03 4.49 -8.42
C ILE A 281 6.07 5.23 -7.47
N GLY A 282 5.44 4.48 -6.56
CA GLY A 282 4.62 4.98 -5.49
C GLY A 282 4.63 4.00 -4.32
N SER A 283 4.81 4.54 -3.12
CA SER A 283 4.76 3.82 -1.86
C SER A 283 4.44 4.79 -0.73
N ASN A 284 4.28 4.26 0.47
CA ASN A 284 4.00 5.10 1.64
C ASN A 284 5.13 6.11 1.90
N ALA A 285 6.40 5.68 1.78
CA ALA A 285 7.56 6.56 1.92
C ALA A 285 7.49 7.76 0.96
N ILE A 286 7.15 7.50 -0.31
CA ILE A 286 6.99 8.54 -1.33
C ILE A 286 5.83 9.49 -0.98
N ALA A 287 4.71 8.97 -0.45
CA ALA A 287 3.60 9.80 0.02
C ALA A 287 4.03 10.72 1.18
N LEU A 288 4.80 10.20 2.14
CA LEU A 288 5.33 10.98 3.28
C LEU A 288 6.34 12.04 2.83
N GLU A 289 7.15 11.79 1.80
CA GLU A 289 8.02 12.82 1.23
C GLU A 289 7.22 13.97 0.58
N CYS A 290 6.13 13.65 -0.13
CA CYS A 290 5.23 14.66 -0.69
C CYS A 290 4.53 15.45 0.42
N ALA A 291 4.07 14.77 1.48
CA ALA A 291 3.53 15.41 2.67
C ALA A 291 4.55 16.34 3.35
N SER A 292 5.81 15.89 3.47
CA SER A 292 6.92 16.63 4.08
C SER A 292 7.20 17.94 3.33
N ARG A 293 7.29 17.89 1.99
CA ARG A 293 7.43 19.09 1.15
C ARG A 293 6.27 20.04 1.37
N LYS A 294 5.03 19.53 1.43
CA LYS A 294 3.86 20.38 1.66
C LYS A 294 3.84 21.03 3.05
N ALA A 295 4.25 20.30 4.08
CA ALA A 295 4.36 20.82 5.43
C ALA A 295 5.39 21.98 5.50
N GLN A 296 6.53 21.82 4.81
CA GLN A 296 7.55 22.86 4.70
C GLN A 296 7.02 24.13 3.99
N GLU A 297 6.30 23.98 2.88
CA GLU A 297 5.64 25.10 2.17
C GLU A 297 4.65 25.86 3.06
N LEU A 298 4.01 25.17 4.00
CA LEU A 298 3.05 25.75 4.94
C LEU A 298 3.71 26.34 6.20
N GLY A 299 5.04 26.34 6.28
CA GLY A 299 5.79 26.89 7.41
C GLY A 299 5.82 26.00 8.65
N LEU A 300 5.60 24.69 8.48
CA LEU A 300 5.78 23.69 9.53
C LEU A 300 7.12 22.99 9.34
N ARG A 301 7.75 22.55 10.43
CA ARG A 301 8.96 21.72 10.38
C ARG A 301 8.59 20.26 10.16
N PRO A 302 8.81 19.66 8.98
CA PRO A 302 8.47 18.25 8.78
C PRO A 302 9.49 17.33 9.45
N VAL A 303 9.00 16.29 10.11
CA VAL A 303 9.80 15.18 10.64
C VAL A 303 9.14 13.88 10.19
N ILE A 304 9.80 13.11 9.33
CA ILE A 304 9.29 11.78 8.94
C ILE A 304 9.74 10.77 10.01
N LEU A 305 8.77 10.22 10.74
CA LEU A 305 8.96 9.21 11.78
C LEU A 305 9.27 7.84 11.17
N SER A 306 8.32 7.29 10.40
CA SER A 306 8.46 5.99 9.76
C SER A 306 7.31 5.74 8.78
N PRO A 307 7.56 5.05 7.64
CA PRO A 307 6.51 4.53 6.76
C PRO A 307 6.01 3.13 7.17
N GLY A 308 6.47 2.59 8.32
CA GLY A 308 6.25 1.22 8.75
C GLY A 308 5.41 1.04 10.02
N VAL A 309 4.63 2.05 10.43
CA VAL A 309 3.78 1.96 11.61
C VAL A 309 2.76 0.83 11.43
N CYS A 310 2.76 -0.13 12.36
CA CYS A 310 1.88 -1.28 12.31
C CYS A 310 1.42 -1.68 13.72
N GLY A 311 0.71 -2.80 13.83
CA GLY A 311 0.19 -3.29 15.10
C GLY A 311 -1.19 -2.73 15.44
N ASN A 312 -1.62 -2.91 16.70
CA ASN A 312 -2.96 -2.55 17.10
C ASN A 312 -3.13 -1.03 17.32
N VAL A 313 -4.24 -0.45 16.87
CA VAL A 313 -4.55 0.98 17.02
C VAL A 313 -4.47 1.51 18.46
N GLN A 314 -4.70 0.68 19.48
CA GLN A 314 -4.53 1.07 20.88
C GLN A 314 -3.06 1.34 21.24
N ALA A 315 -2.15 0.45 20.85
CA ALA A 315 -0.72 0.61 21.07
C ALA A 315 -0.17 1.79 20.25
N VAL A 316 -0.61 1.91 19.00
CA VAL A 316 -0.24 3.03 18.12
C VAL A 316 -0.72 4.37 18.70
N ALA A 317 -1.93 4.43 19.27
CA ALA A 317 -2.45 5.64 19.89
C ALA A 317 -1.63 6.05 21.12
N GLN A 318 -1.32 5.10 22.01
CA GLN A 318 -0.47 5.33 23.18
C GLN A 318 0.91 5.85 22.77
N PHE A 319 1.48 5.30 21.69
CA PHE A 319 2.75 5.75 21.15
C PHE A 319 2.73 7.21 20.68
N TYR A 320 1.70 7.64 19.94
CA TYR A 320 1.53 9.05 19.58
C TYR A 320 1.28 9.95 20.81
N GLY A 321 0.56 9.46 21.81
CA GLY A 321 0.39 10.14 23.09
C GLY A 321 1.72 10.42 23.78
N LEU A 322 2.60 9.41 23.86
CA LEU A 322 3.94 9.54 24.43
C LEU A 322 4.81 10.50 23.63
N LEU A 323 4.79 10.44 22.30
CA LEU A 323 5.52 11.38 21.44
C LEU A 323 5.06 12.82 21.65
N SER A 324 3.74 13.03 21.73
CA SER A 324 3.17 14.34 22.06
C SER A 324 3.60 14.80 23.45
N HIS A 325 3.58 13.92 24.45
CA HIS A 325 3.98 14.27 25.80
C HIS A 325 5.46 14.63 25.88
N PHE A 326 6.32 13.84 25.24
CA PHE A 326 7.75 14.08 25.17
C PHE A 326 8.07 15.44 24.53
N ALA A 327 7.38 15.79 23.45
CA ALA A 327 7.58 17.08 22.78
C ALA A 327 7.18 18.30 23.62
N CYS A 328 6.31 18.12 24.62
CA CYS A 328 5.85 19.17 25.54
C CYS A 328 6.57 19.15 26.90
N SER A 329 7.34 18.11 27.20
CA SER A 329 8.05 17.95 28.48
C SER A 329 9.47 18.53 28.42
N SER A 330 10.00 18.92 29.58
CA SER A 330 11.37 19.41 29.74
C SER A 330 12.02 18.83 31.00
N GLY A 331 13.33 18.54 30.95
CA GLY A 331 14.08 18.08 32.13
C GLY A 331 13.98 16.58 32.41
N GLU A 332 13.93 16.19 33.69
CA GLU A 332 14.04 14.79 34.15
C GLU A 332 12.89 13.88 33.65
N GLU A 333 11.69 14.43 33.40
CA GLU A 333 10.53 13.70 32.83
C GLU A 333 10.84 13.07 31.45
N THR A 334 11.81 13.60 30.70
CA THR A 334 12.14 13.14 29.34
C THR A 334 12.83 11.78 29.29
N THR A 335 13.53 11.36 30.36
CA THR A 335 14.28 10.10 30.36
C THR A 335 13.34 8.89 30.43
N GLU A 336 12.38 8.92 31.35
CA GLU A 336 11.39 7.85 31.49
C GLU A 336 10.49 7.76 30.25
N LEU A 337 10.06 8.90 29.71
CA LEU A 337 9.29 8.95 28.47
C LEU A 337 10.08 8.37 27.29
N ARG A 338 11.37 8.67 27.18
CA ARG A 338 12.24 8.12 26.13
C ARG A 338 12.27 6.59 26.19
N ASP A 339 12.41 5.99 27.36
CA ASP A 339 12.42 4.53 27.51
C ASP A 339 11.07 3.90 27.11
N GLN A 340 9.95 4.52 27.51
CA GLN A 340 8.62 4.06 27.11
C GLN A 340 8.40 4.17 25.59
N ILE A 341 8.83 5.28 24.97
CA ILE A 341 8.76 5.49 23.52
C ILE A 341 9.62 4.47 22.77
N LEU A 342 10.84 4.19 23.22
CA LEU A 342 11.71 3.22 22.59
C LEU A 342 11.11 1.81 22.63
N LYS A 343 10.55 1.42 23.77
CA LYS A 343 9.88 0.12 23.92
C LYS A 343 8.66 0.02 23.00
N LEU A 344 7.70 0.94 23.17
CA LEU A 344 6.43 0.87 22.45
C LEU A 344 6.62 1.11 20.94
N GLY A 345 7.56 1.99 20.56
CA GLY A 345 7.90 2.24 19.16
C GLY A 345 8.31 0.97 18.41
N THR A 346 9.09 0.10 19.04
CA THR A 346 9.46 -1.20 18.43
C THR A 346 8.27 -2.16 18.31
N GLU A 347 7.32 -2.12 19.24
CA GLU A 347 6.09 -2.92 19.19
C GLU A 347 5.16 -2.48 18.04
N VAL A 348 5.20 -1.19 17.66
CA VAL A 348 4.39 -0.61 16.58
C VAL A 348 5.15 -0.44 15.26
N GLY A 349 6.26 -1.15 15.09
CA GLY A 349 6.98 -1.23 13.81
C GLY A 349 7.93 -0.07 13.50
N VAL A 350 8.24 0.79 14.47
CA VAL A 350 9.20 1.89 14.31
C VAL A 350 10.57 1.47 14.84
N GLY A 351 11.61 1.54 14.02
CA GLY A 351 12.96 1.13 14.38
C GLY A 351 13.60 2.03 15.44
N SER A 352 14.42 1.48 16.33
CA SER A 352 15.07 2.24 17.41
C SER A 352 15.92 3.42 16.90
N TRP A 353 16.54 3.26 15.72
CA TRP A 353 17.26 4.35 15.05
C TRP A 353 16.33 5.51 14.65
N GLU A 354 15.19 5.20 14.02
CA GLU A 354 14.18 6.19 13.62
C GLU A 354 13.62 6.94 14.82
N LEU A 355 13.37 6.23 15.93
CA LEU A 355 12.93 6.81 17.21
C LEU A 355 13.98 7.77 17.78
N CYS A 356 15.23 7.33 17.92
CA CYS A 356 16.31 8.16 18.43
C CYS A 356 16.51 9.42 17.60
N ARG A 357 16.43 9.31 16.27
CA ARG A 357 16.47 10.45 15.36
C ARG A 357 15.29 11.40 15.60
N THR A 358 14.07 10.86 15.63
CA THR A 358 12.84 11.66 15.83
C THR A 358 12.87 12.42 17.15
N LEU A 359 13.27 11.78 18.25
CA LEU A 359 13.32 12.42 19.56
C LEU A 359 14.31 13.60 19.58
N LYS A 360 15.48 13.45 18.93
CA LYS A 360 16.43 14.55 18.76
C LYS A 360 15.85 15.69 17.91
N GLU A 361 15.13 15.35 16.84
CA GLU A 361 14.47 16.36 16.02
C GLU A 361 13.38 17.08 16.83
N LEU A 362 12.57 16.40 17.63
CA LEU A 362 11.56 17.02 18.50
C LEU A 362 12.18 17.97 19.53
N GLU A 363 13.29 17.58 20.17
CA GLU A 363 14.05 18.44 21.09
C GLU A 363 14.59 19.70 20.38
N ALA A 364 15.18 19.53 19.19
CA ALA A 364 15.75 20.64 18.41
C ALA A 364 14.68 21.62 17.87
N GLY A 365 13.47 21.11 17.58
CA GLY A 365 12.38 21.92 17.02
C GLY A 365 12.02 23.12 17.90
N GLN A 366 12.18 23.01 19.22
CA GLN A 366 11.89 24.09 20.17
C GLN A 366 12.84 25.30 20.06
N GLN A 367 13.96 25.19 19.34
CA GLN A 367 14.98 26.26 19.21
C GLN A 367 15.00 26.95 17.84
N GLU A 368 14.20 26.50 16.88
CA GLU A 368 14.20 27.02 15.51
C GLU A 368 13.05 28.02 15.26
N SER A 369 13.14 28.80 14.17
CA SER A 369 12.15 29.81 13.77
C SER A 369 10.81 29.24 13.25
N TRP A 370 10.55 27.96 13.43
CA TRP A 370 9.29 27.33 13.01
C TRP A 370 8.18 27.62 14.03
N HIS A 371 6.92 27.57 13.59
CA HIS A 371 5.78 27.76 14.50
C HIS A 371 5.22 26.43 15.02
N ALA A 372 5.54 25.30 14.38
CA ALA A 372 5.14 23.97 14.79
C ALA A 372 6.01 22.89 14.15
N THR A 373 6.11 21.73 14.81
CA THR A 373 6.63 20.49 14.21
C THR A 373 5.47 19.67 13.63
N CYS A 374 5.62 19.17 12.40
CA CYS A 374 4.70 18.24 11.75
C CYS A 374 5.36 16.86 11.68
N LEU A 375 4.99 15.98 12.59
CA LEU A 375 5.48 14.60 12.61
C LEU A 375 4.63 13.76 11.65
N LEU A 376 5.27 13.19 10.64
CA LEU A 376 4.66 12.41 9.57
C LEU A 376 5.02 10.95 9.73
N ALA A 377 4.04 10.07 9.65
CA ALA A 377 4.28 8.63 9.62
C ALA A 377 3.27 7.97 8.69
N GLY A 378 3.49 6.71 8.36
CA GLY A 378 2.50 5.90 7.68
C GLY A 378 2.75 4.43 7.92
N GLY A 379 1.92 3.61 7.30
CA GLY A 379 1.92 2.16 7.50
C GLY A 379 0.50 1.63 7.50
N GLU A 380 0.24 0.52 8.19
CA GLU A 380 -1.05 -0.16 8.17
C GLU A 380 -1.41 -0.75 9.54
N PRO A 381 -1.91 0.08 10.48
CA PRO A 381 -2.41 -0.42 11.76
C PRO A 381 -3.59 -1.38 11.63
N THR A 382 -3.93 -2.05 12.72
CA THR A 382 -5.04 -3.01 12.77
C THR A 382 -5.97 -2.68 13.93
N VAL A 383 -7.24 -2.96 13.75
CA VAL A 383 -8.28 -2.80 14.77
C VAL A 383 -8.82 -4.18 15.16
N HIS A 384 -9.00 -4.42 16.46
CA HIS A 384 -9.68 -5.62 16.94
C HIS A 384 -11.19 -5.39 16.88
N LEU A 385 -11.86 -6.19 16.05
CA LEU A 385 -13.31 -6.13 15.88
C LEU A 385 -13.99 -6.89 17.04
N LEU A 386 -14.62 -6.15 17.95
CA LEU A 386 -15.41 -6.64 19.08
C LEU A 386 -16.90 -6.38 18.88
N GLY A 387 -17.25 -5.28 18.21
CA GLY A 387 -18.62 -4.82 18.00
C GLY A 387 -19.14 -5.02 16.57
N LYS A 388 -20.28 -4.38 16.30
CA LYS A 388 -20.96 -4.39 14.99
C LYS A 388 -21.13 -2.99 14.39
N GLY A 389 -20.42 -2.01 14.94
CA GLY A 389 -20.39 -0.63 14.50
C GLY A 389 -19.81 -0.46 13.11
N ARG A 390 -19.86 0.79 12.63
CA ARG A 390 -19.22 1.21 11.38
C ARG A 390 -18.03 2.10 11.71
N GLY A 391 -16.91 1.85 11.05
CA GLY A 391 -15.67 2.58 11.27
C GLY A 391 -14.50 1.85 10.64
N GLY A 392 -13.31 2.41 10.81
CA GLY A 392 -12.08 1.78 10.39
C GLY A 392 -10.92 2.13 11.31
N ARG A 393 -9.74 1.62 10.96
CA ARG A 393 -8.52 1.74 11.76
C ARG A 393 -8.07 3.20 11.88
N ASN A 394 -8.21 4.01 10.82
CA ASN A 394 -7.77 5.40 10.83
C ASN A 394 -8.69 6.27 11.69
N GLN A 395 -10.01 6.06 11.60
CA GLN A 395 -10.99 6.73 12.44
C GLN A 395 -10.84 6.33 13.91
N GLU A 396 -10.72 5.03 14.21
CA GLU A 396 -10.52 4.59 15.59
C GLU A 396 -9.17 5.08 16.16
N LEU A 397 -8.10 5.07 15.35
CA LEU A 397 -6.81 5.62 15.74
C LEU A 397 -6.92 7.12 16.06
N ALA A 398 -7.57 7.92 15.21
CA ALA A 398 -7.77 9.34 15.46
C ALA A 398 -8.53 9.59 16.77
N LEU A 399 -9.63 8.86 17.02
CA LEU A 399 -10.38 8.98 18.27
C LEU A 399 -9.50 8.66 19.49
N ARG A 400 -8.74 7.56 19.45
CA ARG A 400 -7.86 7.14 20.55
C ARG A 400 -6.70 8.11 20.76
N VAL A 401 -6.09 8.63 19.70
CA VAL A 401 -5.03 9.64 19.83
C VAL A 401 -5.58 10.92 20.43
N GLY A 402 -6.76 11.39 20.01
CA GLY A 402 -7.43 12.54 20.63
C GLY A 402 -7.60 12.39 22.15
N LEU A 403 -7.93 11.18 22.63
CA LEU A 403 -8.00 10.86 24.07
C LEU A 403 -6.63 10.87 24.75
N GLU A 404 -5.56 10.45 24.07
CA GLU A 404 -4.21 10.58 24.63
C GLU A 404 -3.77 12.05 24.70
N LEU A 405 -4.15 12.87 23.70
CA LEU A 405 -3.84 14.30 23.67
C LEU A 405 -4.61 15.09 24.74
N SER A 406 -5.84 14.71 25.08
CA SER A 406 -6.64 15.38 26.13
C SER A 406 -6.06 15.17 27.55
N ARG A 407 -5.27 14.11 27.74
CA ARG A 407 -4.57 13.81 29.00
C ARG A 407 -3.29 14.63 29.18
N ALA A 408 -2.72 15.17 28.11
CA ALA A 408 -1.53 16.02 28.19
C ALA A 408 -1.82 17.31 28.98
N LYS A 409 -0.83 17.79 29.74
CA LYS A 409 -0.93 19.03 30.55
C LYS A 409 -1.29 20.25 29.69
N GLU A 410 -0.94 20.24 28.41
CA GLU A 410 -1.17 21.31 27.44
C GLU A 410 -2.29 20.96 26.46
N ARG A 411 -3.53 20.96 26.98
CA ARG A 411 -4.72 20.38 26.33
C ARG A 411 -5.17 20.97 24.99
N SER A 412 -4.55 22.02 24.43
CA SER A 412 -5.31 22.90 23.53
C SER A 412 -4.80 23.10 22.10
N ARG A 413 -3.66 22.55 21.67
CA ARG A 413 -3.15 22.85 20.31
C ARG A 413 -2.58 21.70 19.49
N ASN A 414 -2.31 20.55 20.10
CA ASN A 414 -1.83 19.38 19.35
C ASN A 414 -2.98 18.78 18.56
N MET A 415 -2.70 18.40 17.32
CA MET A 415 -3.69 17.84 16.42
C MET A 415 -3.12 16.61 15.73
N PHE A 416 -3.99 15.63 15.54
CA PHE A 416 -3.68 14.39 14.87
C PHE A 416 -4.65 14.16 13.70
N LEU A 417 -4.11 13.74 12.57
CA LEU A 417 -4.87 13.28 11.41
C LEU A 417 -4.36 11.88 11.04
N SER A 418 -5.29 10.98 10.75
CA SER A 418 -4.99 9.65 10.21
C SER A 418 -5.95 9.37 9.07
N GLY A 419 -5.42 8.87 7.95
CA GLY A 419 -6.23 8.59 6.76
C GLY A 419 -5.64 7.54 5.81
N GLY A 420 -6.51 6.71 5.26
CA GLY A 420 -6.20 5.76 4.18
C GLY A 420 -6.02 6.48 2.85
N THR A 421 -4.93 6.18 2.14
CA THR A 421 -4.61 6.82 0.86
C THR A 421 -5.54 6.43 -0.29
N ASP A 422 -6.36 5.39 -0.12
CA ASP A 422 -7.43 4.99 -1.05
C ASP A 422 -8.72 5.80 -0.92
N GLY A 423 -8.77 6.66 0.10
CA GLY A 423 -9.90 7.53 0.36
C GLY A 423 -11.02 6.88 1.18
N GLN A 424 -10.79 5.67 1.70
CA GLN A 424 -11.76 4.92 2.50
C GLN A 424 -11.09 4.31 3.74
N ASP A 425 -11.86 4.10 4.80
CA ASP A 425 -11.41 3.49 6.04
C ASP A 425 -12.52 2.61 6.59
N GLY A 426 -12.28 1.30 6.55
CA GLY A 426 -13.32 0.29 6.78
C GLY A 426 -14.48 0.39 5.77
N PRO A 427 -15.70 -0.05 6.12
CA PRO A 427 -16.88 0.04 5.27
C PRO A 427 -17.54 1.43 5.34
N THR A 428 -16.76 2.48 5.09
CA THR A 428 -17.19 3.88 5.22
C THR A 428 -16.68 4.75 4.08
N GLU A 429 -17.37 5.85 3.85
CA GLU A 429 -17.02 6.88 2.86
C GLU A 429 -15.88 7.81 3.31
N ALA A 430 -15.45 7.73 4.58
CA ALA A 430 -14.36 8.50 5.11
C ALA A 430 -13.04 7.77 4.92
N ALA A 431 -11.99 8.51 4.58
CA ALA A 431 -10.62 8.01 4.59
C ALA A 431 -10.06 7.87 6.00
N GLY A 432 -10.69 8.51 6.99
CA GLY A 432 -10.15 8.66 8.32
C GLY A 432 -10.78 9.84 9.06
N ALA A 433 -10.06 10.40 10.03
CA ALA A 433 -10.55 11.54 10.81
C ALA A 433 -9.40 12.42 11.33
N VAL A 434 -9.80 13.60 11.81
CA VAL A 434 -8.96 14.57 12.52
C VAL A 434 -9.41 14.64 13.98
N SER A 435 -8.46 14.73 14.90
CA SER A 435 -8.70 14.81 16.34
C SER A 435 -7.71 15.76 17.00
N ASP A 436 -8.13 16.39 18.09
CA ASP A 436 -7.26 17.21 18.95
C ASP A 436 -7.60 16.94 20.43
N GLY A 437 -6.89 17.61 21.34
CA GLY A 437 -7.06 17.44 22.79
C GLY A 437 -8.43 17.86 23.35
N ASN A 438 -9.32 18.47 22.55
CA ASN A 438 -10.67 18.86 22.99
C ASN A 438 -11.72 17.76 22.80
N ILE A 439 -11.38 16.62 22.18
CA ILE A 439 -12.35 15.61 21.75
C ILE A 439 -13.27 15.13 22.88
N GLU A 440 -12.76 14.96 24.11
CA GLU A 440 -13.57 14.58 25.28
C GLU A 440 -14.57 15.69 25.67
N THR A 441 -14.13 16.94 25.61
CA THR A 441 -14.97 18.09 25.96
C THR A 441 -16.06 18.27 24.91
N GLU A 442 -15.71 18.19 23.62
CA GLU A 442 -16.65 18.29 22.50
C GLU A 442 -17.69 17.16 22.52
N ALA A 443 -17.25 15.92 22.77
CA ALA A 443 -18.14 14.77 22.89
C ALA A 443 -19.09 14.92 24.08
N LYS A 444 -18.59 15.34 25.24
CA LYS A 444 -19.40 15.56 26.45
C LYS A 444 -20.47 16.64 26.24
N ILE A 445 -20.12 17.76 25.60
CA ILE A 445 -21.07 18.83 25.27
C ILE A 445 -22.19 18.32 24.34
N GLN A 446 -21.86 17.40 23.44
CA GLN A 446 -22.80 16.80 22.48
C GLN A 446 -23.49 15.52 22.99
N GLY A 447 -23.20 15.10 24.23
CA GLY A 447 -23.79 13.89 24.81
C GLY A 447 -23.36 12.58 24.16
N LEU A 448 -22.16 12.54 23.57
CA LEU A 448 -21.61 11.34 22.92
C LEU A 448 -20.81 10.48 23.92
N ASP A 449 -21.11 9.18 23.94
CA ASP A 449 -20.41 8.19 24.77
C ASP A 449 -19.23 7.57 24.02
N ILE A 450 -18.04 8.16 24.18
CA ILE A 450 -16.82 7.71 23.50
C ILE A 450 -16.53 6.23 23.76
N ASP A 451 -16.65 5.78 25.01
CA ASP A 451 -16.33 4.40 25.39
C ASP A 451 -17.30 3.42 24.74
N GLY A 452 -18.59 3.75 24.69
CA GLY A 452 -19.61 2.97 23.98
C GLY A 452 -19.32 2.83 22.49
N PHE A 453 -18.92 3.93 21.81
CA PHE A 453 -18.56 3.88 20.39
C PHE A 453 -17.29 3.05 20.14
N LEU A 454 -16.26 3.19 20.98
CA LEU A 454 -15.02 2.40 20.85
C LEU A 454 -15.27 0.90 21.11
N GLN A 455 -16.03 0.54 22.14
CA GLN A 455 -16.37 -0.86 22.43
C GLN A 455 -17.18 -1.52 21.31
N ASN A 456 -17.99 -0.74 20.60
CA ASN A 456 -18.78 -1.22 19.47
C ASN A 456 -18.06 -1.11 18.11
N ASN A 457 -16.80 -0.63 18.06
CA ASN A 457 -16.08 -0.31 16.82
C ASN A 457 -16.88 0.60 15.87
N ASP A 458 -17.51 1.65 16.43
CA ASP A 458 -18.45 2.52 15.73
C ASP A 458 -17.93 3.96 15.58
N SER A 459 -16.63 4.10 15.26
CA SER A 459 -15.93 5.38 15.15
C SER A 459 -16.49 6.30 14.06
N PHE A 460 -17.07 5.75 12.99
CA PHE A 460 -17.69 6.55 11.93
C PHE A 460 -18.94 7.27 12.43
N THR A 461 -19.80 6.57 13.17
CA THR A 461 -21.02 7.16 13.73
C THR A 461 -20.69 8.21 14.78
N PHE A 462 -19.64 7.97 15.58
CA PHE A 462 -19.10 8.97 16.51
C PHE A 462 -18.69 10.25 15.76
N PHE A 463 -17.80 10.16 14.78
CA PHE A 463 -17.31 11.34 14.06
C PHE A 463 -18.38 12.01 13.17
N SER A 464 -19.33 11.24 12.63
CA SER A 464 -20.49 11.77 11.91
C SER A 464 -21.35 12.65 12.82
N SER A 465 -21.48 12.26 14.10
CA SER A 465 -22.23 13.02 15.10
C SER A 465 -21.42 14.21 15.62
N LEU A 466 -20.15 13.98 15.95
CA LEU A 466 -19.24 14.99 16.50
C LEU A 466 -19.09 16.16 15.53
N CYS A 467 -19.46 17.36 15.97
CA CYS A 467 -19.33 18.58 15.18
C CYS A 467 -19.96 18.44 13.78
N LYS A 468 -21.03 17.62 13.66
CA LYS A 468 -21.76 17.34 12.42
C LYS A 468 -20.86 16.79 11.30
N GLY A 469 -19.91 15.92 11.62
CA GLY A 469 -19.07 15.27 10.61
C GLY A 469 -17.88 16.11 10.16
N GLN A 470 -17.67 17.32 10.69
CA GLN A 470 -16.56 18.19 10.28
C GLN A 470 -15.19 17.55 10.51
N LYS A 471 -15.06 16.68 11.51
CA LYS A 471 -13.81 15.98 11.85
C LYS A 471 -13.54 14.76 10.95
N LEU A 472 -14.48 14.33 10.09
CA LEU A 472 -14.22 13.27 9.11
C LEU A 472 -13.29 13.76 7.99
N LEU A 473 -12.46 12.85 7.48
CA LEU A 473 -11.63 13.08 6.31
C LEU A 473 -12.31 12.47 5.08
N LEU A 474 -12.86 13.32 4.20
CA LEU A 474 -13.68 12.91 3.05
C LEU A 474 -13.06 13.34 1.71
N PRO A 475 -11.91 12.79 1.30
CA PRO A 475 -11.27 13.13 0.01
C PRO A 475 -12.00 12.52 -1.20
N GLY A 476 -12.93 11.58 -0.96
CA GLY A 476 -13.53 10.73 -1.99
C GLY A 476 -12.54 9.69 -2.52
N LEU A 477 -12.96 8.93 -3.53
CA LEU A 477 -12.12 7.90 -4.16
C LEU A 477 -10.85 8.53 -4.76
N THR A 478 -9.68 8.09 -4.30
CA THR A 478 -8.39 8.67 -4.73
C THR A 478 -7.83 8.00 -5.97
N GLY A 479 -8.12 6.70 -6.16
CA GLY A 479 -7.62 5.87 -7.25
C GLY A 479 -6.23 5.26 -7.01
N THR A 480 -5.69 5.38 -5.79
CA THR A 480 -4.40 4.79 -5.37
C THR A 480 -4.55 4.07 -4.03
N ASN A 481 -3.56 3.27 -3.63
CA ASN A 481 -3.48 2.74 -2.28
C ASN A 481 -2.00 2.43 -1.96
N VAL A 482 -1.44 3.20 -1.03
CA VAL A 482 -0.10 3.00 -0.45
C VAL A 482 -0.20 2.98 1.08
N MET A 483 -1.26 2.35 1.59
CA MET A 483 -1.62 2.25 3.02
C MET A 483 -2.06 3.59 3.64
N ASP A 484 -1.78 3.81 4.93
CA ASP A 484 -2.26 4.96 5.70
C ASP A 484 -1.19 6.04 5.88
N VAL A 485 -1.63 7.29 6.01
CA VAL A 485 -0.81 8.43 6.39
C VAL A 485 -1.32 9.00 7.71
N HIS A 486 -0.40 9.16 8.65
CA HIS A 486 -0.61 9.76 9.97
C HIS A 486 0.17 11.05 10.09
N MET A 487 -0.38 11.98 10.85
CA MET A 487 0.22 13.29 11.08
C MET A 487 -0.09 13.77 12.47
N LEU A 488 0.96 14.11 13.23
CA LEU A 488 0.85 14.76 14.53
C LEU A 488 1.49 16.15 14.44
N ILE A 489 0.67 17.19 14.52
CA ILE A 489 1.12 18.59 14.52
C ILE A 489 1.26 19.05 15.97
N LEU A 490 2.47 19.52 16.29
CA LEU A 490 2.93 19.93 17.62
C LEU A 490 3.35 21.40 17.56
N PRO A 491 2.46 22.34 17.91
CA PRO A 491 2.79 23.76 17.93
C PRO A 491 3.89 24.08 18.93
N HIS A 492 4.80 24.99 18.56
CA HIS A 492 5.87 25.43 19.46
C HIS A 492 5.34 26.52 20.39
N HIS A 493 5.82 26.53 21.63
CA HIS A 493 5.57 27.64 22.55
C HIS A 493 6.43 28.83 22.14
N HIS A 494 5.79 29.87 21.62
CA HIS A 494 6.40 31.19 21.60
C HIS A 494 6.25 31.78 23.01
N SER A 495 7.35 31.78 23.76
CA SER A 495 7.49 32.60 24.97
C SER A 495 7.34 34.07 24.55
N ASN A 496 6.12 34.62 24.61
CA ASN A 496 5.90 36.06 24.55
C ASN A 496 6.05 36.67 25.93
#